data_AF-T0HAA2-F1
#
_entry.id   AF-T0HAA2-F1
#
_cell.length_a   1.000
_cell.length_b   1.000
_cell.length_c   1.000
_cell.angle_alpha   90.00
_cell.angle_beta   90.00
_cell.angle_gamma   90.00
#
_symmetry.space_group_name_H-M   'P 1'
#
loop_
_entity.id
_entity.type
_entity.pdbx_description
1 polymer ?
#
loop_
_entity_poly.entity_id
_entity_poly.type
_entity_poly.pdbx_seq_one_letter_code
_entity_poly.pdbx_strand_id
1 'polypeptide(L)' 'METMPGPDRPHRPRPEKPAMCTREYAPVCGVKRGKRQTFGNACMARAKGYNVVDQGPCGQ' A
#
# COMPACT_ATOMS: atom_id res chain seq x y z
N MET A 1 8.73 -0.95 41.41
CA MET A 1 8.55 0.33 40.70
C MET A 1 9.26 0.26 39.35
N GLU A 2 8.94 -0.72 38.50
CA GLU A 2 9.59 -0.81 37.18
C GLU A 2 8.54 -1.22 36.14
N THR A 3 8.06 -0.17 35.47
CA THR A 3 7.29 -0.03 34.24
C THR A 3 6.96 -1.30 33.46
N MET A 4 5.65 -1.50 33.26
CA MET A 4 5.05 -2.43 32.30
C MET A 4 5.71 -2.29 30.91
N PRO A 5 6.28 -3.34 30.30
CA PRO A 5 6.49 -3.34 28.86
C PRO A 5 5.12 -3.49 28.20
N GLY A 6 4.59 -2.39 27.67
CA GLY A 6 3.36 -2.44 26.86
C GLY A 6 3.54 -3.49 25.74
N PRO A 7 2.46 -4.19 25.33
CA PRO A 7 2.56 -5.15 24.24
C PRO A 7 3.00 -4.38 23.00
N ASP A 8 4.16 -4.78 22.48
CA ASP A 8 4.70 -4.39 21.19
C ASP A 8 3.54 -4.37 20.19
N ARG A 9 3.04 -3.16 19.88
CA ARG A 9 2.08 -3.00 18.81
C ARG A 9 2.83 -3.52 17.60
N PRO A 10 2.41 -4.66 16.98
CA PRO A 10 3.16 -5.19 15.86
C PRO A 10 3.22 -4.07 14.86
N HIS A 11 4.43 -3.53 14.67
CA HIS A 11 4.71 -2.56 13.64
C HIS A 11 4.43 -3.33 12.38
N ARG A 12 3.18 -3.28 11.87
CA ARG A 12 2.79 -3.98 10.65
C ARG A 12 3.88 -3.59 9.68
N PRO A 13 4.74 -4.53 9.25
CA PRO A 13 5.79 -4.18 8.33
C PRO A 13 5.00 -3.69 7.13
N ARG A 14 4.99 -2.37 6.93
CA ARG A 14 4.71 -1.82 5.61
C ARG A 14 5.63 -2.66 4.74
N PRO A 15 5.15 -3.30 3.66
CA PRO A 15 6.06 -4.02 2.80
C PRO A 15 7.09 -3.00 2.26
N GLU A 16 8.20 -2.85 2.99
CA GLU A 16 9.45 -2.18 2.65
C GLU A 16 10.24 -3.04 1.66
N LYS A 17 9.75 -4.26 1.41
CA LYS A 17 10.20 -5.09 0.32
C LYS A 17 9.95 -4.31 -0.98
N PRO A 18 10.97 -4.14 -1.85
CA PRO A 18 10.71 -3.84 -3.24
C PRO A 18 9.86 -5.01 -3.75
N ALA A 19 8.54 -4.81 -3.83
CA ALA A 19 7.68 -5.81 -4.39
C ALA A 19 8.14 -5.94 -5.84
N MET A 20 8.72 -7.09 -6.18
CA MET A 20 9.05 -7.45 -7.55
C MET A 20 7.71 -7.55 -8.29
N CYS A 21 7.23 -6.41 -8.78
CA CYS A 21 5.99 -6.32 -9.51
C CYS A 21 6.25 -6.75 -10.95
N THR A 22 5.32 -7.53 -11.48
CA THR A 22 5.28 -7.80 -12.92
C THR A 22 5.21 -6.47 -13.67
N ARG A 23 5.79 -6.44 -14.88
CA ARG A 23 5.66 -5.30 -15.81
C ARG A 23 4.31 -5.29 -16.53
N GLU A 24 3.34 -6.04 -16.00
CA GLU A 24 1.98 -6.04 -16.50
C GLU A 24 1.34 -4.67 -16.24
N TYR A 25 0.68 -4.15 -17.27
CA TYR A 25 -0.07 -2.91 -17.21
C TYR A 25 -1.55 -3.23 -16.94
N ALA A 26 -1.96 -3.06 -15.69
CA ALA A 26 -3.32 -3.22 -15.18
C ALA A 26 -3.66 -2.00 -14.31
N PRO A 27 -4.14 -0.88 -14.89
CA PRO A 27 -4.27 0.38 -14.17
C PRO A 27 -5.23 0.27 -12.99
N VAL A 28 -4.79 0.63 -11.78
CA VAL A 28 -5.62 0.59 -10.55
C VAL A 28 -5.67 1.94 -9.84
N CYS A 29 -6.73 2.16 -9.07
CA CYS A 29 -6.87 3.35 -8.24
C CYS A 29 -6.39 3.02 -6.82
N GLY A 30 -5.26 3.61 -6.44
CA GLY A 30 -4.71 3.51 -5.09
C GLY A 30 -5.03 4.74 -4.25
N VAL A 31 -5.35 4.54 -2.97
CA VAL A 31 -5.59 5.61 -2.00
C VAL A 31 -4.63 5.52 -0.83
N LYS A 32 -4.01 6.65 -0.48
CA LYS A 32 -3.10 6.77 0.66
C LYS A 32 -3.35 8.10 1.36
N ARG A 33 -3.77 8.05 2.63
CA ARG A 33 -4.02 9.24 3.47
C ARG A 33 -4.92 10.28 2.77
N GLY A 34 -6.01 9.83 2.14
CA GLY A 34 -6.95 10.70 1.41
C GLY A 34 -6.50 11.14 0.01
N LYS A 35 -5.27 10.83 -0.42
CA LYS A 35 -4.81 11.06 -1.79
C LYS A 35 -5.08 9.85 -2.65
N ARG A 36 -5.77 10.04 -3.78
CA ARG A 36 -6.02 9.03 -4.80
C ARG A 36 -5.00 9.17 -5.92
N GLN A 37 -4.43 8.08 -6.39
CA GLN A 37 -3.46 8.05 -7.48
C GLN A 37 -3.64 6.78 -8.30
N THR A 38 -3.61 6.94 -9.63
CA THR A 38 -3.62 5.81 -10.55
C THR A 38 -2.24 5.18 -10.60
N PHE A 39 -2.17 3.86 -10.45
CA PHE A 39 -0.95 3.06 -10.60
C PHE A 39 -1.10 2.14 -11.80
N GLY A 40 -0.01 1.89 -12.52
CA GLY A 40 -0.04 0.96 -13.65
C GLY A 40 -0.32 -0.50 -13.27
N ASN A 41 -0.26 -0.87 -11.97
CA ASN A 41 -0.70 -2.17 -11.45
C ASN A 41 -0.93 -2.15 -9.93
N ALA A 42 -1.73 -3.12 -9.45
CA ALA A 42 -2.04 -3.32 -8.03
C ALA A 42 -0.79 -3.55 -7.18
N CYS A 43 0.20 -4.23 -7.73
CA CYS A 43 1.46 -4.48 -7.04
C CYS A 43 2.21 -3.18 -6.77
N MET A 44 2.35 -2.29 -7.76
CA MET A 44 3.01 -0.98 -7.64
C MET A 44 2.30 -0.08 -6.64
N ALA A 45 0.96 -0.10 -6.62
CA ALA A 45 0.18 0.62 -5.63
C ALA A 45 0.53 0.14 -4.20
N ARG A 46 0.48 -1.18 -3.97
CA ARG A 46 0.81 -1.80 -2.68
C ARG A 46 2.27 -1.58 -2.27
N ALA A 47 3.20 -1.67 -3.22
CA ALA A 47 4.63 -1.42 -3.02
C ALA A 47 4.89 0.02 -2.55
N LYS A 48 4.15 0.99 -3.09
CA LYS A 48 4.19 2.40 -2.65
C LYS A 48 3.39 2.67 -1.37
N GLY A 49 2.76 1.65 -0.81
CA GLY A 49 1.93 1.72 0.39
C GLY A 49 0.58 2.41 0.16
N TYR A 50 0.05 2.34 -1.06
CA TYR A 50 -1.32 2.72 -1.40
C TYR A 50 -2.24 1.53 -1.22
N ASN A 51 -3.46 1.78 -0.74
CA ASN A 51 -4.52 0.78 -0.70
C ASN A 51 -5.28 0.86 -2.02
N VAL A 52 -5.31 -0.23 -2.78
CA VAL A 52 -6.10 -0.31 -4.01
C VAL A 52 -7.59 -0.32 -3.63
N VAL A 53 -8.34 0.67 -4.11
CA VAL A 53 -9.79 0.76 -3.92
C VAL A 53 -10.55 0.38 -5.18
N ASP A 54 -9.91 0.50 -6.34
CA ASP A 54 -10.50 0.18 -7.64
C ASP A 54 -9.49 -0.54 -8.53
N GLN A 55 -9.98 -1.45 -9.37
CA GLN A 55 -9.18 -2.19 -10.35
C GLN A 55 -9.04 -1.44 -11.69
N GLY A 56 -9.59 -0.23 -11.80
CA GLY A 56 -9.40 0.72 -12.88
C GLY A 56 -8.69 2.01 -12.46
N PRO A 57 -8.38 2.93 -13.39
CA PRO A 57 -7.78 4.22 -13.07
C PRO A 57 -8.70 5.10 -12.20
N CYS A 58 -8.12 5.96 -11.36
CA CYS A 58 -8.92 6.91 -10.57
C CYS A 58 -9.60 7.95 -11.48
N GLY A 59 -10.90 8.18 -11.28
CA GLY A 59 -11.63 9.27 -11.95
C GLY A 59 -12.34 8.88 -13.24
N GLN A 60 -12.72 7.60 -13.37
CA GLN A 60 -13.77 7.19 -14.31
C GLN A 60 -15.16 7.50 -13.73
#